data_AF-A0A844EEG1-F1
#
_entry.id   AF-A0A844EEG1-F1
#
_cell.length_a   1.000
_cell.length_b   1.000
_cell.length_c   1.000
_cell.angle_alpha   90.00
_cell.angle_beta   90.00
_cell.angle_gamma   90.00
#
_symmetry.space_group_name_H-M   'P 1'
#
loop_
_entity.id
_entity.type
_entity.pdbx_description
1 polymer ?
#
loop_
_entity_poly.entity_id
_entity_poly.type
_entity_poly.pdbx_seq_one_letter_code
_entity_poly.pdbx_strand_id
1 'polypeptide(L)'
;KWLSICDPDYPVALREAFAPPLILFYRGRLPLLSRPLLGVVGARDCTNYSFEVMKKLIPGTVSNTMAIVSGLAKGVDTLAHQCAIASG
;
A
#
# COMPACT_ATOMS: atom_id res chain seq x y z
N LYS A 1 -15.37 1.19 -9.42
CA LYS A 1 -15.94 2.42 -8.81
C LYS A 1 -14.93 3.54 -9.04
N TRP A 2 -15.32 4.80 -8.93
CA TRP A 2 -14.41 5.92 -9.13
C TRP A 2 -14.59 6.95 -8.02
N LEU A 3 -13.56 7.79 -7.86
CA LEU A 3 -13.48 8.89 -6.92
C LEU A 3 -12.81 10.06 -7.63
N SER A 4 -13.35 11.25 -7.47
CA SER A 4 -12.80 12.49 -7.99
C SER A 4 -12.03 13.26 -6.92
N ILE A 5 -11.14 14.16 -7.33
CA ILE A 5 -10.39 15.03 -6.41
C ILE A 5 -11.29 15.89 -5.51
N CYS A 6 -12.51 16.16 -5.95
CA CYS A 6 -13.54 16.92 -5.23
C CYS A 6 -14.28 16.10 -4.17
N ASP A 7 -14.19 14.77 -4.21
CA ASP A 7 -14.88 13.92 -3.25
C ASP A 7 -14.21 13.99 -1.86
N PRO A 8 -15.01 13.92 -0.78
CA PRO A 8 -14.49 13.99 0.59
C PRO A 8 -13.56 12.82 0.94
N ASP A 9 -13.81 11.65 0.35
CA ASP A 9 -13.00 10.44 0.57
C ASP A 9 -11.67 10.43 -0.22
N TYR A 10 -11.41 11.46 -1.04
CA TYR A 10 -10.18 11.53 -1.83
C TYR A 10 -8.96 11.72 -0.93
N PRO A 11 -7.91 10.86 -1.05
CA PRO A 11 -6.76 10.92 -0.15
C PRO A 11 -6.04 12.27 -0.19
N VAL A 12 -5.91 12.91 0.97
CA VAL A 12 -5.24 14.21 1.11
C VAL A 12 -3.81 14.18 0.56
N ALA A 13 -3.05 13.13 0.88
CA ALA A 13 -1.68 12.96 0.40
C ALA A 13 -1.57 12.93 -1.13
N LEU A 14 -2.59 12.43 -1.84
CA LEU A 14 -2.62 12.46 -3.31
C LEU A 14 -3.08 13.82 -3.84
N ARG A 15 -3.83 14.61 -3.06
CA ARG A 15 -4.30 15.94 -3.45
C ARG A 15 -3.17 16.96 -3.42
N GLU A 16 -2.22 16.77 -2.51
CA GLU A 16 -1.04 17.63 -2.31
C GLU A 16 0.13 17.29 -3.26
N ALA A 17 0.03 16.21 -4.04
CA ALA A 17 1.05 15.84 -5.01
C ALA A 17 1.17 16.87 -6.14
N PHE A 18 2.35 16.98 -6.76
CA PHE A 18 2.63 17.95 -7.83
C PHE A 18 1.63 17.88 -9.00
N ALA A 19 1.21 16.67 -9.37
CA ALA A 19 0.23 16.43 -10.41
C ALA A 19 -0.81 15.42 -9.89
N PRO A 20 -1.81 15.87 -9.11
CA PRO A 20 -2.74 14.98 -8.46
C PRO A 20 -3.68 14.35 -9.51
N PRO A 21 -3.94 13.04 -9.46
CA PRO A 21 -4.87 12.41 -10.39
C PRO A 21 -6.31 12.90 -10.15
N LEU A 22 -6.94 13.49 -11.16
CA LEU A 22 -8.29 14.05 -11.02
C LEU A 22 -9.36 12.99 -10.71
N ILE A 23 -9.15 11.77 -11.22
CA ILE A 23 -10.05 10.62 -11.04
C ILE A 23 -9.22 9.39 -10.66
N LEU A 24 -9.64 8.69 -9.60
CA LEU A 24 -9.10 7.41 -9.15
C LEU A 24 -10.15 6.31 -9.38
N PHE A 25 -9.79 5.31 -10.17
CA PHE A 25 -10.58 4.08 -10.27
C PHE A 25 -10.12 3.09 -9.20
N TYR A 26 -11.08 2.49 -8.50
CA TYR A 26 -10.76 1.57 -7.42
C TYR A 26 -11.71 0.37 -7.34
N ARG A 27 -11.18 -0.68 -6.70
CA ARG A 27 -11.89 -1.88 -6.27
C ARG A 27 -11.45 -2.22 -4.84
N GLY A 28 -12.41 -2.44 -3.94
CA GLY A 28 -12.14 -2.70 -2.53
C GLY A 28 -12.84 -1.71 -1.60
N ARG A 29 -12.27 -1.51 -0.41
CA ARG A 29 -12.86 -0.73 0.69
C ARG A 29 -12.06 0.57 0.89
N LEU A 30 -12.69 1.73 0.68
CA LEU A 30 -12.09 3.05 0.90
C LEU A 30 -11.64 3.34 2.35
N PRO A 31 -12.29 2.82 3.41
CA PRO A 31 -11.84 3.07 4.79
C PRO A 31 -10.40 2.64 5.10
N LEU A 32 -9.78 1.79 4.27
CA LEU A 32 -8.36 1.45 4.39
C LEU A 32 -7.44 2.65 4.12
N LEU A 33 -7.90 3.63 3.33
CA LEU A 33 -7.15 4.85 3.02
C LEU A 33 -7.14 5.85 4.17
N SER A 34 -7.99 5.67 5.19
CA SER A 34 -8.02 6.50 6.40
C SER A 34 -7.01 6.04 7.47
N ARG A 35 -6.36 4.89 7.27
CA ARG A 35 -5.29 4.41 8.15
C ARG A 35 -3.95 5.07 7.76
N PRO A 36 -2.97 5.12 8.68
CA PRO A 36 -1.60 5.41 8.29
C PRO A 36 -1.15 4.44 7.17
N LEU A 37 -0.58 4.99 6.10
CA LEU A 37 -0.17 4.24 4.92
C LEU A 37 1.35 4.06 4.94
N LEU A 38 1.81 2.82 4.75
CA LEU A 38 3.23 2.52 4.59
C LEU A 38 3.49 2.04 3.15
N GLY A 39 4.20 2.87 2.39
CA GLY A 39 4.66 2.52 1.05
C GLY A 39 5.85 1.57 1.11
N VAL A 40 5.74 0.42 0.45
CA VAL A 40 6.83 -0.56 0.34
C VAL A 40 7.14 -0.80 -1.13
N VAL A 41 8.38 -0.55 -1.52
CA VAL A 41 8.89 -0.73 -2.88
C VAL A 41 10.23 -1.46 -2.83
N GLY A 42 10.58 -2.16 -3.90
CA GLY A 42 11.89 -2.80 -3.98
C GLY A 42 12.16 -3.51 -5.30
N ALA A 43 13.18 -4.37 -5.30
CA ALA A 43 13.63 -5.05 -6.51
C ALA A 43 12.57 -6.01 -7.07
N ARG A 44 12.45 -6.04 -8.40
CA ARG A 44 11.58 -6.99 -9.12
C ARG A 44 12.11 -8.41 -9.14
N ASP A 45 13.43 -8.54 -9.07
CA ASP A 45 14.13 -9.81 -8.90
C ASP A 45 14.77 -9.83 -7.52
N CYS A 46 13.97 -10.19 -6.53
CA CYS A 46 14.35 -10.19 -5.13
C CYS A 46 14.91 -11.55 -4.72
N THR A 47 15.87 -11.56 -3.78
CA THR A 47 16.46 -12.79 -3.25
C THR A 47 15.74 -13.23 -1.98
N ASN A 48 16.10 -14.41 -1.45
CA ASN A 48 15.59 -14.88 -0.15
C ASN A 48 15.86 -13.89 1.00
N TYR A 49 16.90 -13.06 0.89
CA TYR A 49 17.16 -12.01 1.86
C TYR A 49 15.99 -11.04 1.98
N SER A 50 15.38 -10.63 0.85
CA SER A 50 14.23 -9.73 0.85
C SER A 50 13.04 -10.32 1.61
N PHE A 51 12.83 -11.64 1.52
CA PHE A 51 11.77 -12.32 2.26
C PHE A 51 11.99 -12.27 3.79
N GLU A 52 13.22 -12.56 4.24
CA GLU A 52 13.57 -12.49 5.65
C GLU A 52 13.49 -11.06 6.21
N VAL A 53 13.88 -10.08 5.40
CA VAL A 53 13.71 -8.66 5.75
C VAL A 53 12.24 -8.30 5.83
N MET A 54 11.40 -8.72 4.86
CA MET A 54 9.99 -8.36 4.86
C MET A 54 9.23 -8.89 6.08
N LYS A 55 9.53 -10.12 6.52
CA LYS A 55 8.98 -10.67 7.77
C LYS A 55 9.32 -9.84 9.00
N LYS A 56 10.49 -9.20 9.01
CA LYS A 56 10.95 -8.36 10.12
C LYS A 56 10.39 -6.94 10.04
N LEU A 57 10.20 -6.41 8.83
CA LEU A 57 9.70 -5.05 8.59
C LEU A 57 8.18 -4.94 8.71
N ILE A 58 7.43 -5.99 8.35
CA ILE A 58 5.96 -6.03 8.48
C ILE A 58 5.57 -7.17 9.44
N PRO A 59 5.83 -7.02 10.76
CA PRO A 59 5.26 -7.91 11.75
C PRO A 59 3.74 -7.64 11.90
N GLY A 60 3.02 -8.57 12.53
CA GLY A 60 1.57 -8.47 12.80
C GLY A 60 1.09 -7.18 13.46
N THR A 61 1.94 -6.53 14.24
CA THR A 61 1.63 -5.25 14.88
C THR A 61 1.58 -4.09 13.89
N VAL A 62 2.42 -4.11 12.84
CA VAL A 62 2.44 -3.08 11.80
C VAL A 62 1.24 -3.25 10.86
N SER A 63 0.93 -4.47 10.42
CA SER A 63 -0.24 -4.74 9.56
C SER A 63 -1.58 -4.41 10.24
N ASN A 64 -1.67 -4.53 11.57
CA ASN A 64 -2.90 -4.22 12.29
C ASN A 64 -3.13 -2.71 12.51
N THR A 65 -2.06 -1.91 12.48
CA THR A 65 -2.13 -0.47 12.77
C THR A 65 -1.98 0.40 11.52
N MET A 66 -1.44 -0.15 10.43
CA MET A 66 -1.17 0.56 9.18
C MET A 66 -1.67 -0.24 7.98
N ALA A 67 -1.96 0.44 6.87
CA ALA A 67 -2.21 -0.23 5.59
C ALA A 67 -0.96 -0.20 4.70
N ILE A 68 -0.60 -1.36 4.16
CA ILE A 68 0.55 -1.50 3.26
C ILE A 68 0.15 -1.13 1.83
N VAL A 69 0.90 -0.21 1.23
CA VAL A 69 0.70 0.27 -0.15
C VAL A 69 1.90 -0.15 -0.99
N SER A 70 1.66 -0.78 -2.15
CA SER A 70 2.71 -1.21 -3.07
C SER A 70 2.16 -1.31 -4.51
N GLY A 71 3.05 -1.53 -5.48
CA GLY A 71 2.77 -1.42 -6.92
C GLY A 71 2.30 -2.71 -7.61
N LEU A 72 2.07 -3.79 -6.87
CA LEU A 72 1.69 -5.12 -7.39
C LEU A 72 2.72 -5.73 -8.38
N ALA A 73 3.95 -5.23 -8.42
CA ALA A 73 4.99 -5.81 -9.26
C ALA A 73 5.44 -7.19 -8.72
N LYS A 74 6.10 -7.97 -9.59
CA LYS A 74 6.87 -9.14 -9.15
C LYS A 74 7.93 -8.69 -8.13
N GLY A 75 8.25 -9.53 -7.16
CA GLY A 75 9.35 -9.33 -6.23
C GLY A 75 8.88 -8.73 -4.91
N VAL A 76 9.54 -7.66 -4.45
CA VAL A 76 9.28 -7.06 -3.12
C VAL A 76 7.83 -6.62 -2.95
N ASP A 77 7.20 -6.03 -3.98
CA ASP A 77 5.81 -5.60 -3.92
C ASP A 77 4.85 -6.76 -3.62
N THR A 78 5.08 -7.91 -4.27
CA THR A 78 4.31 -9.14 -4.02
C THR A 78 4.50 -9.62 -2.58
N LEU A 79 5.75 -9.64 -2.09
CA LEU A 79 6.08 -10.06 -0.73
C LEU A 79 5.44 -9.15 0.33
N ALA A 80 5.46 -7.83 0.10
CA ALA A 80 4.87 -6.86 1.00
C ALA A 80 3.36 -7.10 1.18
N HIS A 81 2.63 -7.32 0.08
CA HIS A 81 1.21 -7.65 0.13
C HIS A 81 0.95 -9.00 0.82
N GLN A 82 1.73 -10.03 0.53
CA GLN A 82 1.58 -11.34 1.16
C GLN A 82 1.82 -11.28 2.67
N CYS A 83 2.88 -10.61 3.12
CA CYS A 83 3.16 -10.41 4.53
C CYS A 83 2.04 -9.63 5.23
N ALA A 84 1.52 -8.57 4.61
CA ALA A 84 0.44 -7.78 5.19
C ALA A 84 -0.85 -8.61 5.39
N ILE A 85 -1.20 -9.44 4.41
CA ILE A 85 -2.39 -10.31 4.46
C ILE A 85 -2.21 -11.44 5.47
N ALA A 86 -1.02 -12.04 5.55
CA ALA A 86 -0.76 -13.13 6.49
C ALA A 86 -0.72 -12.66 7.97
N SER A 87 -0.56 -11.35 8.20
CA SER A 87 -0.30 -10.77 9.50
C SER A 87 -1.46 -9.93 10.06
N GLY A 88 -2.58 -9.81 9.32
CA GLY A 88 -3.80 -9.10 9.71
C GLY A 88 -5.01 -10.02 9.72
#